data_AF-A0A1H4JJZ6-F1
#
_entry.id   AF-A0A1H4JJZ6-F1
#
_cell.length_a   1.000
_cell.length_b   1.000
_cell.length_c   1.000
_cell.angle_alpha   90.00
_cell.angle_beta   90.00
_cell.angle_gamma   90.00
#
_symmetry.space_group_name_H-M   'P 1'
#
loop_
_entity.id
_entity.type
_entity.pdbx_description
1 polymer ?
#
loop_
_entity_poly.entity_id
_entity_poly.type
_entity_poly.pdbx_seq_one_letter_code
_entity_poly.pdbx_strand_id
1 'polypeptide(L)'
;MADLRRRERESDKRLLSPACVDALAHYGARVDLHADAVCDFSHAGKEWSAQLHDTMVVVYDGQGVPPIGSLRPISAAEQWLVGMIGAATRTERGLPALPAFDARPVPELRRQRDKWFSLGSATVTVNLADGLPVEVFRFVSGRSLPEIRAAIGQ
;
A
#
# COMPACT_ATOMS: atom_id res chain seq x y z
N MET A 1 8.31 19.41 7.38
CA MET A 1 7.62 19.05 8.65
C MET A 1 6.63 20.10 9.14
N ALA A 2 7.04 21.34 9.42
CA ALA A 2 6.13 22.37 9.94
C ALA A 2 4.92 22.68 9.01
N ASP A 3 5.15 22.74 7.69
CA ASP A 3 4.08 22.98 6.70
C ASP A 3 3.12 21.78 6.53
N LEU A 4 3.62 20.54 6.65
CA LEU A 4 2.78 19.34 6.56
C LEU A 4 1.84 19.22 7.76
N ARG A 5 2.36 19.48 8.98
CA ARG A 5 1.53 19.54 10.20
C ARG A 5 0.51 20.67 10.16
N ARG A 6 0.79 21.75 9.43
CA ARG A 6 -0.18 22.82 9.19
C ARG A 6 -1.30 22.34 8.26
N ARG A 7 -0.94 21.73 7.12
CA ARG A 7 -1.91 21.17 6.16
C ARG A 7 -2.82 20.11 6.76
N GLU A 8 -2.29 19.24 7.61
CA GLU A 8 -3.10 18.27 8.37
C GLU A 8 -4.21 18.95 9.19
N ARG A 9 -3.91 20.11 9.80
CA ARG A 9 -4.89 20.87 10.60
C ARG A 9 -5.86 21.71 9.76
N GLU A 10 -5.41 22.23 8.62
CA GLU A 10 -6.13 23.25 7.84
C GLU A 10 -6.90 22.69 6.65
N SER A 11 -6.58 21.48 6.18
CA SER A 11 -7.25 20.82 5.05
C SER A 11 -8.09 19.66 5.55
N ASP A 12 -9.32 19.53 5.06
CA ASP A 12 -10.14 18.33 5.28
C ASP A 12 -9.79 17.20 4.32
N LYS A 13 -8.97 17.47 3.30
CA LYS A 13 -8.52 16.45 2.34
C LYS A 13 -7.48 15.54 2.98
N ARG A 14 -7.58 14.27 2.66
CA ARG A 14 -6.73 13.18 3.16
C ARG A 14 -6.31 12.30 2.00
N LEU A 15 -5.03 11.93 1.97
CA LEU A 15 -4.46 11.09 0.90
C LEU A 15 -5.16 9.73 0.84
N LEU A 16 -5.15 9.03 1.98
CA LEU A 16 -5.85 7.77 2.17
C LEU A 16 -7.29 8.01 2.65
N SER A 17 -8.21 7.20 2.16
CA SER A 17 -9.60 7.13 2.60
C SER A 17 -9.72 6.62 4.04
N PRO A 18 -10.82 6.95 4.74
CA PRO A 18 -11.07 6.41 6.09
C PRO A 18 -11.06 4.88 6.13
N ALA A 19 -11.63 4.21 5.11
CA ALA A 19 -11.65 2.77 5.04
C ALA A 19 -10.24 2.14 4.95
N CYS A 20 -9.30 2.81 4.28
CA CYS A 20 -7.90 2.41 4.23
C CYS A 20 -7.24 2.57 5.60
N VAL A 21 -7.41 3.74 6.23
CA VAL A 21 -6.84 4.03 7.57
C VAL A 21 -7.37 3.03 8.62
N ASP A 22 -8.66 2.75 8.62
CA ASP A 22 -9.27 1.76 9.51
C ASP A 22 -8.73 0.35 9.27
N ALA A 23 -8.46 -0.01 8.01
CA ALA A 23 -7.86 -1.29 7.67
C ALA A 23 -6.39 -1.40 8.14
N LEU A 24 -5.61 -0.33 8.01
CA LEU A 24 -4.23 -0.26 8.51
C LEU A 24 -4.22 -0.37 10.04
N ALA A 25 -5.08 0.38 10.72
CA ALA A 25 -5.22 0.35 12.18
C ALA A 25 -5.63 -1.05 12.69
N HIS A 26 -6.53 -1.73 11.96
CA HIS A 26 -6.91 -3.11 12.27
C HIS A 26 -5.72 -4.08 12.27
N TYR A 27 -4.72 -3.84 11.42
CA TYR A 27 -3.48 -4.61 11.37
C TYR A 27 -2.37 -4.09 12.31
N GLY A 28 -2.71 -3.16 13.20
CA GLY A 28 -1.79 -2.63 14.20
C GLY A 28 -0.91 -1.48 13.72
N ALA A 29 -1.19 -0.91 12.55
CA ALA A 29 -0.54 0.32 12.13
C ALA A 29 -1.01 1.51 12.98
N ARG A 30 -0.13 2.49 13.21
CA ARG A 30 -0.42 3.73 13.92
C ARG A 30 -0.07 4.90 13.02
N VAL A 31 -1.08 5.69 12.64
CA VAL A 31 -0.91 6.87 11.81
C VAL A 31 -0.31 8.00 12.64
N ASP A 32 0.82 8.54 12.18
CA ASP A 32 1.57 9.60 12.85
C ASP A 32 1.31 10.97 12.21
N LEU A 33 1.10 11.00 10.89
CA LEU A 33 0.77 12.19 10.11
C LEU A 33 -0.13 11.80 8.94
N HIS A 34 -1.23 12.52 8.72
CA HIS A 34 -2.09 12.28 7.57
C HIS A 34 -2.64 13.59 7.00
N ALA A 35 -2.08 13.99 5.87
CA ALA A 35 -2.49 15.16 5.10
C ALA A 35 -3.00 14.76 3.70
N ASP A 36 -3.22 15.74 2.84
CA ASP A 36 -3.74 15.59 1.48
C ASP A 36 -2.79 14.84 0.54
N ALA A 37 -1.47 14.96 0.76
CA ALA A 37 -0.45 14.38 -0.12
C ALA A 37 0.52 13.43 0.60
N VAL A 38 0.37 13.22 1.91
CA VAL A 38 1.25 12.34 2.68
C VAL A 38 0.48 11.62 3.78
N CYS A 39 0.83 10.36 4.02
CA CYS A 39 0.45 9.59 5.19
C CYS A 39 1.68 8.87 5.72
N ASP A 40 2.16 9.28 6.89
CA ASP A 40 3.22 8.59 7.61
C ASP A 40 2.62 7.80 8.76
N PHE A 41 3.09 6.58 8.94
CA PHE A 41 2.59 5.67 9.96
C PHE A 41 3.66 4.65 10.35
N SER A 42 3.47 4.00 11.48
CA SER A 42 4.35 2.91 11.94
C SER A 42 3.59 1.59 12.06
N HIS A 43 4.27 0.48 11.80
CA HIS A 43 3.77 -0.88 11.99
C HIS A 43 4.92 -1.74 12.53
N ALA A 44 4.71 -2.41 13.66
CA ALA A 44 5.72 -3.21 14.36
C ALA A 44 7.09 -2.54 14.55
N GLY A 45 7.08 -1.23 14.87
CA GLY A 45 8.30 -0.44 15.07
C GLY A 45 9.02 -0.05 13.78
N LYS A 46 8.50 -0.43 12.60
CA LYS A 46 8.97 0.01 11.29
C LYS A 46 8.11 1.19 10.82
N GLU A 47 8.77 2.23 10.33
CA GLU A 47 8.10 3.41 9.76
C GLU A 47 7.76 3.18 8.28
N TRP A 48 6.65 3.78 7.87
CA TRP A 48 6.12 3.73 6.52
C TRP A 48 5.68 5.12 6.10
N SER A 49 5.80 5.41 4.81
CA SER A 49 5.34 6.66 4.22
C SER A 49 4.64 6.39 2.90
N ALA A 50 3.43 6.89 2.74
CA ALA A 50 2.71 6.97 1.48
C ALA A 50 2.64 8.43 1.04
N GLN A 51 3.13 8.73 -0.17
CA GLN A 51 3.24 10.10 -0.68
C GLN A 51 2.64 10.21 -2.07
N LEU A 52 1.88 11.26 -2.33
CA LEU A 52 1.35 11.57 -3.65
C LEU A 52 2.38 12.38 -4.45
N HIS A 53 2.86 11.80 -5.55
CA HIS A 53 3.71 12.45 -6.54
C HIS A 53 2.96 12.48 -7.87
N ASP A 54 2.50 13.67 -8.27
CA ASP A 54 1.54 13.90 -9.35
C ASP A 54 0.24 13.09 -9.19
N THR A 55 0.17 11.94 -9.86
CA THR A 55 -0.99 11.02 -9.84
C THR A 55 -0.66 9.67 -9.21
N MET A 56 0.60 9.45 -8.82
CA MET A 56 1.12 8.20 -8.28
C MET A 56 1.24 8.30 -6.78
N VAL A 57 0.70 7.31 -6.06
CA VAL A 57 1.02 7.12 -4.65
C VAL A 57 2.28 6.28 -4.57
N VAL A 58 3.33 6.85 -4.00
CA VAL A 58 4.63 6.23 -3.79
C VAL A 58 4.73 5.79 -2.34
N VAL A 59 5.10 4.53 -2.11
CA VAL A 59 5.18 3.92 -0.78
C VAL A 59 6.62 3.54 -0.45
N TYR A 60 7.02 3.91 0.76
CA TYR A 60 8.31 3.61 1.37
C TYR A 60 8.07 2.80 2.65
N ASP A 61 8.89 1.77 2.88
CA ASP A 61 8.91 0.97 4.10
C ASP A 61 10.18 1.26 4.91
N GLY A 62 10.31 2.52 5.34
CA GLY A 62 11.40 3.02 6.15
C GLY A 62 11.69 4.48 5.84
N GLN A 63 12.85 4.95 6.30
CA GLN A 63 13.27 6.36 6.21
C GLN A 63 13.72 6.83 4.81
N GLY A 64 13.48 6.09 3.72
CA GLY A 64 13.85 6.58 2.39
C GLY A 64 13.88 5.58 1.23
N VAL A 65 14.65 5.97 0.21
CA VAL A 65 14.79 5.32 -1.10
C VAL A 65 15.56 3.99 -1.06
N PRO A 66 15.25 3.04 -1.98
CA PRO A 66 14.24 3.16 -3.04
C PRO A 66 12.82 2.87 -2.54
N PRO A 67 11.77 3.44 -3.18
CA PRO A 67 10.39 3.06 -2.86
C PRO A 67 10.15 1.59 -3.20
N ILE A 68 9.30 0.95 -2.39
CA ILE A 68 8.90 -0.44 -2.61
C ILE A 68 7.72 -0.58 -3.58
N GLY A 69 6.95 0.49 -3.75
CA GLY A 69 5.84 0.54 -4.70
C GLY A 69 5.49 1.95 -5.12
N SER A 70 5.03 2.09 -6.35
CA SER A 70 4.37 3.29 -6.86
C SER A 70 3.17 2.85 -7.66
N LEU A 71 1.97 3.33 -7.30
CA LEU A 71 0.72 2.85 -7.87
C LEU A 71 -0.22 4.02 -8.19
N ARG A 72 -0.99 3.88 -9.26
CA ARG A 72 -2.20 4.66 -9.52
C ARG A 72 -3.30 3.76 -10.07
N PRO A 73 -4.59 4.07 -9.83
CA PRO A 73 -5.11 5.17 -9.02
C PRO A 73 -4.86 4.97 -7.52
N ILE A 74 -5.19 5.99 -6.72
CA ILE A 74 -5.07 5.95 -5.24
C ILE A 74 -5.72 4.69 -4.66
N SER A 75 -6.89 4.28 -5.16
CA SER A 75 -7.57 3.07 -4.69
C SER A 75 -6.74 1.79 -4.86
N ALA A 76 -5.96 1.67 -5.94
CA ALA A 76 -5.05 0.54 -6.13
C ALA A 76 -3.88 0.60 -5.13
N ALA A 77 -3.38 1.80 -4.84
CA ALA A 77 -2.35 2.01 -3.82
C ALA A 77 -2.86 1.65 -2.42
N GLU A 78 -4.08 2.04 -2.06
CA GLU A 78 -4.72 1.70 -0.78
C GLU A 78 -4.88 0.19 -0.60
N GLN A 79 -5.42 -0.49 -1.62
CA GLN A 79 -5.58 -1.94 -1.63
C GLN A 79 -4.24 -2.63 -1.40
N TRP A 80 -3.23 -2.22 -2.16
CA TRP A 80 -1.89 -2.77 -2.08
C TRP A 80 -1.22 -2.50 -0.73
N LEU A 81 -1.33 -1.27 -0.20
CA LEU A 81 -0.78 -0.89 1.11
C LEU A 81 -1.40 -1.72 2.24
N VAL A 82 -2.72 -1.87 2.25
CA VAL A 82 -3.43 -2.72 3.22
C VAL A 82 -2.99 -4.19 3.08
N GLY A 83 -2.77 -4.65 1.85
CA GLY A 83 -2.20 -5.98 1.58
C GLY A 83 -0.80 -6.16 2.18
N MET A 84 0.09 -5.17 2.03
CA MET A 84 1.46 -5.20 2.56
C MET A 84 1.48 -5.27 4.08
N ILE A 85 0.70 -4.41 4.76
CA ILE A 85 0.63 -4.38 6.22
C ILE A 85 -0.06 -5.64 6.77
N GLY A 86 -1.09 -6.13 6.09
CA GLY A 86 -1.70 -7.40 6.40
C GLY A 86 -0.72 -8.58 6.30
N ALA A 87 0.10 -8.62 5.25
CA ALA A 87 1.11 -9.65 5.07
C ALA A 87 2.23 -9.60 6.11
N ALA A 88 2.67 -8.39 6.49
CA ALA A 88 3.61 -8.18 7.59
C ALA A 88 3.05 -8.73 8.91
N THR A 89 1.80 -8.38 9.23
CA THR A 89 1.10 -8.84 10.43
C THR A 89 0.98 -10.37 10.51
N ARG A 90 0.77 -11.04 9.37
CA ARG A 90 0.76 -12.52 9.31
C ARG A 90 2.13 -13.11 9.61
N THR A 91 3.17 -12.53 9.02
CA THR A 91 4.55 -12.97 9.21
C THR A 91 4.98 -12.85 10.67
N GLU A 92 4.60 -11.77 11.35
CA GLU A 92 4.82 -11.59 12.79
C GLU A 92 4.16 -12.66 13.66
N ARG A 93 3.04 -13.22 13.19
CA ARG A 93 2.34 -14.33 13.84
C ARG A 93 2.91 -15.70 13.46
N GLY A 94 4.03 -15.75 12.73
CA GLY A 94 4.65 -16.99 12.26
C GLY A 94 3.89 -17.69 11.14
N LEU A 95 2.99 -16.98 10.45
CA LEU A 95 2.22 -17.50 9.32
C LEU A 95 2.88 -17.12 7.98
N PRO A 96 2.59 -17.83 6.88
CA PRO A 96 2.94 -17.37 5.54
C PRO A 96 2.39 -15.96 5.28
N ALA A 97 3.20 -15.12 4.64
CA ALA A 97 2.89 -13.70 4.40
C ALA A 97 1.54 -13.51 3.69
N LEU A 98 1.17 -14.41 2.78
CA LEU A 98 -0.14 -14.44 2.15
C LEU A 98 -0.81 -15.80 2.39
N PRO A 99 -2.14 -15.84 2.60
CA PRO A 99 -2.88 -17.09 2.52
C PRO A 99 -2.83 -17.64 1.08
N ALA A 100 -3.18 -18.91 0.90
CA ALA A 100 -3.45 -19.43 -0.45
C ALA A 100 -4.61 -18.64 -1.07
N PHE A 101 -4.49 -18.27 -2.34
CA PHE A 101 -5.51 -17.49 -3.02
C PHE A 101 -5.63 -17.88 -4.49
N ASP A 102 -6.87 -17.85 -4.99
CA ASP A 102 -7.10 -17.90 -6.42
C ASP A 102 -6.72 -16.55 -7.03
N ALA A 103 -5.80 -16.60 -7.99
CA ALA A 103 -5.39 -15.44 -8.76
C ALA A 103 -6.59 -14.91 -9.55
N ARG A 104 -6.93 -13.63 -9.35
CA ARG A 104 -7.87 -12.91 -10.20
C ARG A 104 -7.09 -12.35 -11.40
N PRO A 105 -7.76 -12.03 -12.54
CA PRO A 105 -7.11 -11.35 -13.64
C PRO A 105 -6.41 -10.08 -13.15
N VAL A 106 -5.12 -9.94 -13.47
CA VAL A 106 -4.29 -8.78 -13.12
C VAL A 106 -3.73 -8.15 -14.39
N PRO A 107 -3.42 -6.83 -14.39
CA PRO A 107 -2.61 -6.25 -15.46
C PRO A 107 -1.33 -7.07 -15.66
N GLU A 108 -0.95 -7.29 -16.93
CA GLU A 108 0.29 -7.97 -17.23
C GLU A 108 1.46 -7.22 -16.59
N LEU A 109 2.30 -7.94 -15.84
CA LEU A 109 3.49 -7.35 -15.23
C LEU A 109 4.73 -7.76 -16.02
N ARG A 110 5.52 -6.77 -16.41
CA ARG A 110 6.82 -6.97 -17.03
C ARG A 110 7.93 -6.60 -16.07
N ARG A 111 8.89 -7.51 -15.91
CA ARG A 111 10.12 -7.25 -15.16
C ARG A 111 11.10 -6.46 -16.01
N GLN A 112 11.65 -5.39 -15.45
CA GLN A 112 12.80 -4.68 -15.99
C GLN A 112 13.80 -4.48 -14.84
N ARG A 113 14.94 -5.19 -14.93
CA ARG A 113 15.94 -5.29 -13.85
C ARG A 113 15.31 -5.84 -12.55
N ASP A 114 15.34 -5.05 -11.48
CA ASP A 114 14.87 -5.32 -10.12
C ASP A 114 13.45 -4.78 -9.85
N LYS A 115 12.79 -4.24 -10.89
CA LYS A 115 11.46 -3.63 -10.79
C LYS A 115 10.45 -4.30 -11.73
N TRP A 116 9.19 -4.29 -11.31
CA TRP A 116 8.06 -4.81 -12.07
C TRP A 116 7.08 -3.70 -12.41
N PHE A 117 6.64 -3.68 -13.67
CA PHE A 117 5.78 -2.63 -14.20
C PHE A 117 4.54 -3.23 -14.85
N SER A 118 3.38 -2.59 -14.69
CA SER A 118 2.19 -2.94 -15.46
C SER A 118 2.36 -2.56 -16.94
N LEU A 119 2.01 -3.46 -17.85
CA LEU A 119 1.95 -3.24 -19.29
C LEU A 119 0.50 -3.00 -19.74
N GLY A 120 0.29 -2.04 -20.64
CA GLY A 120 -0.97 -1.91 -21.41
C GLY A 120 -2.24 -1.55 -20.62
N SER A 121 -2.15 -1.33 -19.32
CA SER A 121 -3.29 -1.01 -18.47
C SER A 121 -3.46 0.51 -18.32
N ALA A 122 -4.56 1.04 -18.86
CA ALA A 122 -4.95 2.44 -18.68
C ALA A 122 -5.56 2.71 -17.29
N THR A 123 -6.08 1.66 -16.62
CA THR A 123 -6.84 1.80 -15.38
C THR A 123 -5.99 1.65 -14.13
N VAL A 124 -4.93 0.83 -14.16
CA VAL A 124 -4.00 0.63 -13.06
C VAL A 124 -2.58 0.66 -13.59
N THR A 125 -1.75 1.57 -13.08
CA THR A 125 -0.31 1.60 -13.37
C THR A 125 0.48 1.32 -12.10
N VAL A 126 1.44 0.39 -12.17
CA VAL A 126 2.32 0.07 -11.03
C VAL A 126 3.80 0.05 -11.42
N ASN A 127 4.64 0.37 -10.45
CA ASN A 127 6.07 0.10 -10.41
C ASN A 127 6.41 -0.46 -9.03
N LEU A 128 6.78 -1.73 -8.95
CA LEU A 128 6.95 -2.48 -7.70
C LEU A 128 8.38 -3.02 -7.58
N ALA A 129 8.92 -3.07 -6.37
CA ALA A 129 10.10 -3.89 -6.08
C ALA A 129 9.80 -5.39 -6.30
N ASP A 130 10.83 -6.20 -6.53
CA ASP A 130 10.68 -7.65 -6.68
C ASP A 130 10.23 -8.33 -5.36
N GLY A 131 9.73 -9.57 -5.46
CA GLY A 131 9.32 -10.37 -4.30
C GLY A 131 7.94 -10.01 -3.74
N LEU A 132 7.82 -9.87 -2.41
CA LEU A 132 6.54 -9.70 -1.71
C LEU A 132 5.66 -8.56 -2.26
N PRO A 133 6.19 -7.37 -2.62
CA PRO A 133 5.40 -6.32 -3.29
C PRO A 133 4.59 -6.80 -4.50
N VAL A 134 5.18 -7.66 -5.35
CA VAL A 134 4.51 -8.22 -6.54
C VAL A 134 3.47 -9.25 -6.15
N GLU A 135 3.78 -10.12 -5.19
CA GLU A 135 2.85 -11.14 -4.71
C GLU A 135 1.61 -10.51 -4.07
N VAL A 136 1.82 -9.48 -3.24
CA VAL A 136 0.74 -8.70 -2.65
C VAL A 136 -0.08 -8.02 -3.73
N PHE A 137 0.53 -7.44 -4.76
CA PHE A 137 -0.22 -6.85 -5.88
C PHE A 137 -1.10 -7.88 -6.58
N ARG A 138 -0.59 -9.09 -6.86
CA ARG A 138 -1.38 -10.19 -7.45
C ARG A 138 -2.52 -10.61 -6.52
N PHE A 139 -2.27 -10.66 -5.22
CA PHE A 139 -3.28 -10.97 -4.22
C PHE A 139 -4.37 -9.89 -4.12
N VAL A 140 -4.04 -8.60 -4.08
CA VAL A 140 -5.06 -7.56 -3.90
C VAL A 140 -5.81 -7.20 -5.17
N SER A 141 -5.24 -7.50 -6.33
CA SER A 141 -5.82 -7.14 -7.63
C SER A 141 -7.24 -7.67 -7.79
N GLY A 142 -8.15 -6.77 -8.16
CA GLY A 142 -9.56 -7.08 -8.33
C GLY A 142 -10.33 -7.35 -7.03
N ARG A 143 -9.73 -7.10 -5.85
CA ARG A 143 -10.39 -7.20 -4.53
C ARG A 143 -10.64 -5.80 -3.96
N SER A 144 -11.76 -5.64 -3.28
CA SER A 144 -12.09 -4.48 -2.45
C SER A 144 -11.36 -4.53 -1.10
N LEU A 145 -11.26 -3.38 -0.40
CA LEU A 145 -10.65 -3.34 0.95
C LEU A 145 -11.31 -4.32 1.94
N PRO A 146 -12.66 -4.45 2.01
CA PRO A 146 -13.29 -5.47 2.84
C PRO A 146 -12.92 -6.91 2.46
N GLU A 147 -12.86 -7.23 1.16
CA GLU A 147 -12.44 -8.57 0.69
C GLU A 147 -10.99 -8.87 1.06
N ILE A 148 -10.09 -7.89 0.91
CA ILE A 148 -8.68 -8.03 1.29
C ILE A 148 -8.57 -8.30 2.79
N ARG A 149 -9.30 -7.56 3.62
CA ARG A 149 -9.33 -7.76 5.07
C ARG A 149 -9.83 -9.15 5.44
N ALA A 150 -10.94 -9.56 4.84
CA ALA A 150 -11.53 -10.88 5.09
C ALA A 150 -10.58 -12.02 4.66
N ALA A 151 -9.85 -11.85 3.55
CA ALA A 151 -8.96 -12.88 3.03
C ALA A 151 -7.64 -12.98 3.81
N ILE A 152 -6.98 -11.86 4.15
CA ILE A 152 -5.72 -11.87 4.91
C ILE A 152 -5.90 -12.32 6.36
N GLY A 153 -7.07 -12.03 6.95
CA GLY A 153 -7.38 -12.38 8.33
C GLY A 153 -7.59 -13.87 8.61
N GLN A 154 -7.61 -14.71 7.56
CA GLN A 154 -7.71 -16.19 7.65
C GLN A 154 -6.35 -16.84 7.86
#